data_AF-A0A8R2FES0-F1
#
_entry.id   AF-A0A8R2FES0-F1
#
_cell.length_a   1.000
_cell.length_b   1.000
_cell.length_c   1.000
_cell.angle_alpha   90.00
_cell.angle_beta   90.00
_cell.angle_gamma   90.00
#
_symmetry.space_group_name_H-M   'P 1'
#
loop_
_entity.id
_entity.type
_entity.pdbx_description
1 polymer ?
#
loop_
_entity_poly.entity_id
_entity_poly.type
_entity_poly.pdbx_seq_one_letter_code
_entity_poly.pdbx_strand_id
1 'polypeptide(L)'
;DAVSSCSQARDLFGTLETLYDYIGSSKKRVGLYSASQRKIYPGKPLRRLKRVDTTRWTSHSAAFCTVFDTYDSIIDILEDLQHDSDRISSVKASSLINYLLSERFILTGFIFKQIFELTSPLTKFLQGVNIDLLGASEYVKLILEKIHTFRSEHQFKKLVEDKNTFIASKANELSFTPLSLNRIRKKKMPGENIADEQISCPIKNFQVNTYYTIIDIVNTQIVEQFNDQSTPLYKDISLFQEKRLKKVAEQSNLPTDAFDGFEMVYGKFVKADDLRQKIHKTDDIDEEIETSDNTENDIDPEDLDLATNQGNISTVFKVCHQNDLKEVFPSIYIALCICLTLPVSSSSPEEPFLN
;
A
#
# COMPACT_ATOMS: atom_id res chain seq x y z
N ASP A 1 5.65 -3.00 -9.93
CA ASP A 1 5.78 -3.34 -8.50
C ASP A 1 7.17 -3.08 -7.90
N ALA A 2 7.22 -2.24 -6.87
CA ALA A 2 8.37 -2.06 -5.99
C ALA A 2 8.81 -3.36 -5.28
N VAL A 3 7.90 -4.29 -4.97
CA VAL A 3 8.24 -5.56 -4.29
C VAL A 3 8.98 -6.54 -5.21
N SER A 4 8.90 -6.33 -6.53
CA SER A 4 9.66 -7.10 -7.54
C SER A 4 10.79 -6.32 -8.21
N SER A 5 11.04 -5.08 -7.77
CA SER A 5 11.97 -4.11 -8.37
C SER A 5 13.40 -4.59 -8.57
N CYS A 6 13.91 -5.35 -7.61
CA CYS A 6 15.28 -5.83 -7.58
C CYS A 6 15.35 -7.23 -6.96
N SER A 7 16.50 -7.89 -7.05
CA SER A 7 16.69 -9.22 -6.46
C SER A 7 16.46 -9.21 -4.95
N GLN A 8 16.94 -8.18 -4.24
CA GLN A 8 16.79 -8.08 -2.78
C GLN A 8 15.32 -7.97 -2.36
N ALA A 9 14.51 -7.19 -3.08
CA ALA A 9 13.07 -7.08 -2.82
C ALA A 9 12.35 -8.42 -3.07
N ARG A 10 12.66 -9.08 -4.19
CA ARG A 10 12.10 -10.41 -4.51
C ARG A 10 12.49 -11.46 -3.48
N ASP A 11 13.74 -11.47 -3.04
CA ASP A 11 14.23 -12.39 -2.01
C ASP A 11 13.53 -12.11 -0.66
N LEU A 12 13.31 -10.84 -0.30
CA LEU A 12 12.61 -10.45 0.93
C LEU A 12 11.20 -11.04 0.93
N PHE A 13 10.34 -10.64 -0.02
CA PHE A 13 8.94 -11.06 -0.04
C PHE A 13 8.75 -12.53 -0.37
N GLY A 14 9.61 -13.11 -1.21
CA GLY A 14 9.64 -14.55 -1.45
C GLY A 14 9.98 -15.34 -0.18
N THR A 15 10.88 -14.81 0.67
CA THR A 15 11.19 -15.42 1.97
C THR A 15 10.00 -15.31 2.94
N LEU A 16 9.29 -14.18 2.97
CA LEU A 16 8.09 -14.03 3.79
C LEU A 16 7.01 -15.07 3.42
N GLU A 17 6.76 -15.27 2.13
CA GLU A 17 5.81 -16.30 1.67
C GLU A 17 6.31 -17.72 1.99
N THR A 18 7.60 -17.98 1.77
CA THR A 18 8.20 -19.28 2.10
C THR A 18 8.09 -19.58 3.59
N LEU A 19 8.25 -18.57 4.45
CA LEU A 19 8.12 -18.67 5.90
C LEU A 19 6.67 -18.96 6.29
N TYR A 20 5.71 -18.24 5.69
CA TYR A 20 4.28 -18.49 5.89
C TYR A 20 3.92 -19.94 5.55
N ASP A 21 4.29 -20.42 4.36
CA ASP A 21 3.97 -21.78 3.92
C ASP A 21 4.68 -22.81 4.80
N TYR A 22 5.94 -22.56 5.16
CA TYR A 22 6.71 -23.48 5.98
C TYR A 22 6.09 -23.65 7.37
N ILE A 23 5.87 -22.58 8.11
CA ILE A 23 5.31 -22.67 9.47
C ILE A 23 3.82 -23.07 9.39
N GLY A 24 3.06 -22.46 8.48
CA GLY A 24 1.61 -22.67 8.33
C GLY A 24 1.21 -24.07 7.88
N SER A 25 2.06 -24.79 7.14
CA SER A 25 1.78 -26.16 6.68
C SER A 25 1.80 -27.23 7.78
N SER A 26 2.19 -26.89 9.02
CA SER A 26 2.23 -27.85 10.12
C SER A 26 1.65 -27.27 11.41
N LYS A 27 0.60 -27.93 11.94
CA LYS A 27 0.02 -27.57 13.25
C LYS A 27 1.06 -27.59 14.37
N LYS A 28 2.04 -28.49 14.29
CA LYS A 28 3.18 -28.55 15.24
C LYS A 28 4.00 -27.27 15.17
N ARG A 29 4.40 -26.82 13.97
CA ARG A 29 5.20 -25.59 13.78
C ARG A 29 4.42 -24.33 14.18
N VAL A 30 3.13 -24.25 13.85
CA VAL A 30 2.25 -23.16 14.32
C VAL A 30 2.16 -23.13 15.85
N GLY A 31 2.07 -24.30 16.49
CA GLY A 31 2.07 -24.45 17.94
C GLY A 31 3.37 -23.96 18.58
N LEU A 32 4.52 -24.36 18.03
CA LEU A 32 5.85 -23.90 18.47
C LEU A 32 5.99 -22.39 18.34
N TYR A 33 5.59 -21.83 17.20
CA TYR A 33 5.60 -20.39 16.96
C TYR A 33 4.75 -19.62 17.99
N SER A 34 3.56 -20.12 18.30
CA SER A 34 2.68 -19.51 19.30
C SER A 34 3.27 -19.60 20.72
N ALA A 35 3.93 -20.72 21.05
CA ALA A 35 4.59 -20.90 22.34
C ALA A 35 5.81 -19.97 22.50
N SER A 36 6.63 -19.86 21.45
CA SER A 36 7.78 -18.94 21.43
C SER A 36 7.36 -17.48 21.57
N GLN A 37 6.28 -17.07 20.90
CA GLN A 37 5.71 -15.72 21.09
C GLN A 37 5.28 -15.44 22.53
N ARG A 38 4.63 -16.39 23.21
CA ARG A 38 4.24 -16.22 24.63
C ARG A 38 5.46 -16.09 25.56
N LYS A 39 6.55 -16.80 25.24
CA LYS A 39 7.80 -16.78 26.00
C LYS A 39 8.54 -15.46 25.83
N ILE A 40 8.71 -15.00 24.58
CA ILE A 40 9.56 -13.85 24.24
C ILE A 40 8.80 -12.52 24.39
N TYR A 41 7.49 -12.52 24.11
CA TYR A 41 6.66 -11.32 24.14
C TYR A 41 5.48 -11.48 25.13
N PRO A 42 5.75 -11.59 26.44
CA PRO A 42 4.70 -11.80 27.44
C PRO A 42 3.71 -10.63 27.43
N GLY A 43 2.42 -10.94 27.47
CA GLY A 43 1.33 -9.94 27.48
C GLY A 43 0.98 -9.32 26.12
N LYS A 44 1.71 -9.64 25.05
CA LYS A 44 1.33 -9.22 23.69
C LYS A 44 0.33 -10.20 23.05
N PRO A 45 -0.57 -9.71 22.18
CA PRO A 45 -1.46 -10.60 21.43
C PRO A 45 -0.65 -11.47 20.47
N LEU A 46 -1.05 -12.74 20.35
CA LEU A 46 -0.45 -13.67 19.41
C LEU A 46 -0.69 -13.21 17.98
N ARG A 47 0.37 -13.18 17.18
CA ARG A 47 0.30 -12.82 15.77
C ARG A 47 0.48 -14.07 14.91
N ARG A 48 -0.38 -14.21 13.91
CA ARG A 48 -0.28 -15.27 12.91
C ARG A 48 0.40 -14.71 11.67
N LEU A 49 1.37 -15.44 11.14
CA LEU A 49 1.98 -15.13 9.85
C LEU A 49 0.89 -14.94 8.80
N LYS A 50 1.09 -13.94 7.93
CA LYS A 50 0.18 -13.58 6.86
C LYS A 50 0.79 -13.99 5.52
N ARG A 51 -0.07 -14.36 4.57
CA ARG A 51 0.35 -14.57 3.19
C ARG A 51 0.79 -13.25 2.57
N VAL A 52 1.69 -13.37 1.62
CA VAL A 52 1.99 -12.34 0.65
C VAL A 52 1.11 -12.64 -0.57
N ASP A 53 -0.14 -12.17 -0.55
CA ASP A 53 -1.03 -12.31 -1.70
C ASP A 53 -0.47 -11.45 -2.85
N THR A 54 -0.31 -12.07 -4.03
CA THR A 54 0.54 -11.60 -5.13
C THR A 54 0.11 -10.31 -5.82
N THR A 55 -0.85 -9.57 -5.27
CA THR A 55 -1.43 -8.39 -5.91
C THR A 55 -1.96 -7.35 -4.91
N ARG A 56 -1.61 -7.38 -3.62
CA ARG A 56 -2.15 -6.40 -2.65
C ARG A 56 -1.06 -5.82 -1.77
N TRP A 57 -0.75 -4.53 -1.95
CA TRP A 57 0.20 -3.77 -1.13
C TRP A 57 -0.05 -3.90 0.39
N THR A 58 -1.32 -3.92 0.80
CA THR A 58 -1.72 -4.13 2.20
C THR A 58 -1.38 -5.53 2.71
N SER A 59 -1.41 -6.56 1.86
CA SER A 59 -0.98 -7.92 2.20
C SER A 59 0.53 -7.97 2.42
N HIS A 60 1.30 -7.35 1.52
CA HIS A 60 2.76 -7.21 1.67
C HIS A 60 3.12 -6.50 2.98
N SER A 61 2.45 -5.38 3.28
CA SER A 61 2.62 -4.64 4.53
C SER A 61 2.27 -5.49 5.77
N ALA A 62 1.12 -6.17 5.76
CA ALA A 62 0.69 -6.99 6.89
C ALA A 62 1.62 -8.20 7.16
N ALA A 63 2.08 -8.88 6.10
CA ALA A 63 3.04 -9.97 6.21
C ALA A 63 4.39 -9.48 6.74
N PHE A 64 4.88 -8.36 6.18
CA PHE A 64 6.10 -7.71 6.63
C PHE A 64 6.05 -7.33 8.11
N CYS A 65 5.02 -6.57 8.52
CA CYS A 65 4.86 -6.14 9.91
C CYS A 65 4.79 -7.33 10.86
N THR A 66 4.07 -8.39 10.49
CA THR A 66 3.99 -9.58 11.35
C THR A 66 5.35 -10.24 11.56
N VAL A 67 6.15 -10.38 10.50
CA VAL A 67 7.48 -10.99 10.59
C VAL A 67 8.44 -10.13 11.42
N PHE A 68 8.44 -8.81 11.22
CA PHE A 68 9.31 -7.92 12.00
C PHE A 68 8.88 -7.79 13.47
N ASP A 69 7.57 -7.78 13.75
CA ASP A 69 7.04 -7.67 15.11
C ASP A 69 7.22 -8.95 15.94
N THR A 70 7.43 -10.09 15.28
CA THR A 70 7.66 -11.40 15.92
C THR A 70 9.00 -12.01 15.55
N TYR A 71 9.95 -11.18 15.11
CA TYR A 71 11.22 -11.59 14.52
C TYR A 71 11.97 -12.57 15.43
N ASP A 72 12.09 -12.28 16.72
CA ASP A 72 12.86 -13.13 17.65
C ASP A 72 12.19 -14.49 17.87
N SER A 73 10.85 -14.52 17.92
CA SER A 73 10.13 -15.80 17.99
C SER A 73 10.25 -16.63 16.71
N ILE A 74 10.42 -15.98 15.55
CA ILE A 74 10.68 -16.68 14.30
C ILE A 74 12.09 -17.28 14.32
N ILE A 75 13.09 -16.53 14.78
CA ILE A 75 14.47 -17.03 14.89
C ILE A 75 14.53 -18.21 15.88
N ASP A 76 13.99 -18.06 17.10
CA ASP A 76 13.97 -19.09 18.15
C ASP A 76 13.40 -20.43 17.64
N ILE A 77 12.25 -20.41 16.95
CA ILE A 77 11.71 -21.68 16.41
C ILE A 77 12.50 -22.23 15.22
N LEU A 78 13.13 -21.38 14.41
CA LEU A 78 13.92 -21.85 13.26
C LEU A 78 15.23 -22.48 13.72
N GLU A 79 15.83 -21.98 14.81
CA GLU A 79 16.97 -22.61 15.49
C GLU A 79 16.62 -24.01 16.01
N ASP A 80 15.42 -24.19 16.58
CA ASP A 80 14.95 -25.51 16.98
C ASP A 80 14.71 -26.42 15.76
N LEU A 81 14.05 -25.89 14.73
CA LEU A 81 13.63 -26.67 13.55
C LEU A 81 14.80 -27.02 12.61
N GLN A 82 15.93 -26.32 12.66
CA GLN A 82 17.10 -26.68 11.86
C GLN A 82 17.72 -28.01 12.31
N HIS A 83 17.43 -28.45 13.54
CA HIS A 83 17.86 -29.74 14.09
C HIS A 83 16.76 -30.81 14.04
N ASP A 84 15.69 -30.58 13.27
CA ASP A 84 14.62 -31.57 13.07
C ASP A 84 15.16 -32.84 12.38
N SER A 85 14.59 -33.98 12.75
CA SER A 85 14.86 -35.30 12.16
C SER A 85 14.52 -35.36 10.66
N ASP A 86 13.50 -34.61 10.22
CA ASP A 86 13.18 -34.50 8.80
C ASP A 86 14.19 -33.59 8.10
N ARG A 87 15.02 -34.21 7.25
CA ARG A 87 16.06 -33.51 6.48
C ARG A 87 15.50 -32.37 5.63
N ILE A 88 14.30 -32.53 5.04
CA ILE A 88 13.72 -31.48 4.17
C ILE A 88 13.34 -30.27 5.02
N SER A 89 12.63 -30.52 6.14
CA SER A 89 12.28 -29.48 7.12
C SER A 89 13.52 -28.78 7.67
N SER A 90 14.53 -29.54 8.10
CA SER A 90 15.80 -29.03 8.63
C SER A 90 16.51 -28.11 7.63
N VAL A 91 16.72 -28.56 6.38
CA VAL A 91 17.36 -27.74 5.33
C VAL A 91 16.56 -26.46 5.06
N LYS A 92 15.23 -26.55 5.02
CA LYS A 92 14.37 -25.38 4.79
C LYS A 92 14.48 -24.38 5.94
N ALA A 93 14.42 -24.83 7.19
CA ALA A 93 14.64 -23.98 8.37
C ALA A 93 16.03 -23.33 8.35
N SER A 94 17.09 -24.09 8.08
CA SER A 94 18.46 -23.56 7.94
C SER A 94 18.57 -22.49 6.85
N SER A 95 17.91 -22.69 5.70
CA SER A 95 17.94 -21.69 4.63
C SER A 95 17.22 -20.39 5.01
N LEU A 96 16.08 -20.50 5.72
CA LEU A 96 15.30 -19.35 6.19
C LEU A 96 16.07 -18.56 7.24
N ILE A 97 16.61 -19.23 8.27
CA ILE A 97 17.36 -18.55 9.34
C ILE A 97 18.61 -17.86 8.80
N ASN A 98 19.36 -18.50 7.90
CA ASN A 98 20.54 -17.89 7.26
C ASN A 98 20.19 -16.63 6.46
N TYR A 99 19.00 -16.57 5.87
CA TYR A 99 18.55 -15.37 5.16
C TYR A 99 18.09 -14.29 6.14
N LEU A 100 17.30 -14.64 7.16
CA LEU A 100 16.81 -13.70 8.18
C LEU A 100 17.96 -13.09 9.02
N LEU A 101 19.01 -13.86 9.29
CA LEU A 101 20.24 -13.44 9.97
C LEU A 101 21.29 -12.90 8.98
N SER A 102 20.86 -12.05 8.05
CA SER A 102 21.77 -11.40 7.10
C SER A 102 21.57 -9.89 7.08
N GLU A 103 22.66 -9.15 6.90
CA GLU A 103 22.56 -7.69 6.76
C GLU A 103 21.69 -7.28 5.58
N ARG A 104 21.72 -8.04 4.47
CA ARG A 104 20.89 -7.76 3.30
C ARG A 104 19.39 -7.88 3.59
N PHE A 105 18.96 -8.82 4.44
CA PHE A 105 17.55 -8.93 4.82
C PHE A 105 17.13 -7.74 5.69
N ILE A 106 17.90 -7.44 6.73
CA ILE A 106 17.60 -6.33 7.66
C ILE A 106 17.58 -5.00 6.91
N LEU A 107 18.60 -4.75 6.08
CA LEU A 107 18.72 -3.49 5.35
C LEU A 107 17.59 -3.34 4.33
N THR A 108 17.28 -4.38 3.54
CA THR A 108 16.13 -4.35 2.61
C THR A 108 14.81 -4.16 3.36
N GLY A 109 14.64 -4.86 4.48
CA GLY A 109 13.46 -4.75 5.30
C GLY A 109 13.24 -3.34 5.84
N PHE A 110 14.29 -2.65 6.28
CA PHE A 110 14.18 -1.27 6.75
C PHE A 110 13.81 -0.27 5.65
N ILE A 111 14.16 -0.54 4.39
CA ILE A 111 13.67 0.26 3.24
C ILE A 111 12.15 0.10 3.13
N PHE A 112 11.66 -1.14 3.07
CA PHE A 112 10.22 -1.39 2.94
C PHE A 112 9.44 -0.95 4.17
N LYS A 113 10.02 -1.02 5.37
CA LYS A 113 9.42 -0.46 6.58
C LYS A 113 9.15 1.04 6.42
N GLN A 114 10.15 1.82 5.99
CA GLN A 114 9.97 3.26 5.76
C GLN A 114 8.90 3.55 4.70
N ILE A 115 8.86 2.76 3.63
CA ILE A 115 7.86 2.91 2.57
C ILE A 115 6.46 2.57 3.11
N PHE A 116 6.30 1.46 3.83
CA PHE A 116 5.01 1.06 4.41
C PHE A 116 4.50 2.07 5.45
N GLU A 117 5.38 2.63 6.28
CA GLU A 117 5.01 3.65 7.27
C GLU A 117 4.46 4.93 6.62
N LEU A 118 4.95 5.30 5.43
CA LEU A 118 4.40 6.42 4.65
C LEU A 118 3.12 6.05 3.89
N THR A 119 3.11 4.88 3.25
CA THR A 119 2.07 4.52 2.27
C THR A 119 0.83 3.89 2.92
N SER A 120 0.96 3.26 4.09
CA SER A 120 -0.18 2.63 4.77
C SER A 120 -1.21 3.65 5.28
N PRO A 121 -0.81 4.76 5.93
CA PRO A 121 -1.74 5.83 6.30
C PRO A 121 -2.40 6.47 5.08
N LEU A 122 -1.65 6.66 3.98
CA LEU A 122 -2.18 7.15 2.72
C LEU A 122 -3.26 6.23 2.13
N THR A 123 -2.98 4.92 2.11
CA THR A 123 -3.94 3.91 1.65
C THR A 123 -5.22 3.95 2.48
N LYS A 124 -5.10 4.01 3.82
CA LYS A 124 -6.27 4.12 4.71
C LYS A 124 -7.03 5.43 4.52
N PHE A 125 -6.31 6.54 4.38
CA PHE A 125 -6.90 7.85 4.16
C PHE A 125 -7.73 7.84 2.87
N LEU A 126 -7.17 7.30 1.79
CA LEU A 126 -7.82 7.23 0.47
C LEU A 126 -8.86 6.10 0.34
N GLN A 127 -8.99 5.23 1.34
CA GLN A 127 -10.05 4.24 1.44
C GLN A 127 -11.19 4.69 2.38
N GLY A 128 -11.11 5.90 2.95
CA GLY A 128 -12.12 6.41 3.87
C GLY A 128 -13.47 6.72 3.18
N VAL A 129 -14.57 6.57 3.93
CA VAL A 129 -15.95 6.79 3.41
C VAL A 129 -16.24 8.26 3.09
N ASN A 130 -15.51 9.19 3.74
CA ASN A 130 -15.70 10.64 3.63
C ASN A 130 -14.38 11.34 3.23
N ILE A 131 -13.73 10.88 2.15
CA ILE A 131 -12.47 11.49 1.69
C ILE A 131 -12.73 12.91 1.23
N ASP A 132 -12.09 13.90 1.87
CA ASP A 132 -11.92 15.21 1.25
C ASP A 132 -10.87 15.07 0.14
N LEU A 133 -11.32 15.00 -1.12
CA LEU A 133 -10.43 14.78 -2.28
C LEU A 133 -9.41 15.92 -2.45
N LEU A 134 -9.72 17.14 -1.97
CA LEU A 134 -8.75 18.23 -1.94
C LEU A 134 -7.65 17.95 -0.92
N GLY A 135 -8.03 17.60 0.31
CA GLY A 135 -7.10 17.17 1.35
C GLY A 135 -6.32 15.90 0.95
N ALA A 136 -6.92 15.02 0.15
CA ALA A 136 -6.26 13.86 -0.43
C ALA A 136 -5.14 14.24 -1.40
N SER A 137 -5.41 15.19 -2.31
CA SER A 137 -4.39 15.69 -3.23
C SER A 137 -3.23 16.34 -2.48
N GLU A 138 -3.52 17.16 -1.47
CA GLU A 138 -2.48 17.76 -0.61
C GLU A 138 -1.68 16.70 0.15
N TYR A 139 -2.35 15.67 0.68
CA TYR A 139 -1.70 14.60 1.41
C TYR A 139 -0.82 13.74 0.52
N VAL A 140 -1.26 13.42 -0.71
CA VAL A 140 -0.43 12.74 -1.71
C VAL A 140 0.81 13.56 -2.05
N LYS A 141 0.67 14.88 -2.27
CA LYS A 141 1.83 15.77 -2.52
C LYS A 141 2.83 15.73 -1.37
N LEU A 142 2.35 15.78 -0.13
CA LEU A 142 3.21 15.65 1.05
C LEU A 142 3.95 14.29 1.10
N ILE A 143 3.28 13.20 0.72
CA ILE A 143 3.91 11.87 0.66
C ILE A 143 4.97 11.81 -0.45
N LEU A 144 4.69 12.38 -1.62
CA LEU A 144 5.66 12.49 -2.72
C LEU A 144 6.90 13.28 -2.31
N GLU A 145 6.72 14.44 -1.68
CA GLU A 145 7.83 15.23 -1.15
C GLU A 145 8.68 14.41 -0.17
N LYS A 146 8.05 13.67 0.76
CA LYS A 146 8.75 12.80 1.71
C LYS A 146 9.53 11.68 1.01
N ILE A 147 8.95 11.02 0.01
CA ILE A 147 9.62 9.95 -0.74
C ILE A 147 10.81 10.49 -1.53
N HIS A 148 10.68 11.70 -2.11
CA HIS A 148 11.83 12.38 -2.70
C HIS A 148 12.95 12.63 -1.69
N THR A 149 12.65 12.98 -0.44
CA THR A 149 13.68 13.14 0.60
C THR A 149 14.39 11.82 0.95
N PHE A 150 13.70 10.68 0.83
CA PHE A 150 14.32 9.36 1.04
C PHE A 150 15.41 9.09 0.02
N ARG A 151 15.30 9.62 -1.20
CA ARG A 151 16.37 9.54 -2.20
C ARG A 151 17.54 10.47 -1.88
N SER A 152 18.20 10.27 -0.74
CA SER A 152 19.39 11.00 -0.34
C SER A 152 20.41 10.10 0.35
N GLU A 153 21.68 10.48 0.25
CA GLU A 153 22.76 9.75 0.93
C GLU A 153 22.61 9.82 2.45
N HIS A 154 22.09 10.93 2.98
CA HIS A 154 21.83 11.11 4.40
C HIS A 154 20.81 10.09 4.93
N GLN A 155 19.67 9.95 4.25
CA GLN A 155 18.65 8.98 4.65
C GLN A 155 19.15 7.54 4.56
N PHE A 156 19.97 7.25 3.54
CA PHE A 156 20.62 5.94 3.45
C PHE A 156 21.59 5.69 4.62
N LYS A 157 22.41 6.67 5.02
CA LYS A 157 23.31 6.54 6.18
C LYS A 157 22.53 6.27 7.47
N LYS A 158 21.43 7.00 7.70
CA LYS A 158 20.53 6.76 8.84
C LYS A 158 19.98 5.33 8.83
N LEU A 159 19.56 4.83 7.67
CA LEU A 159 19.07 3.45 7.52
C LEU A 159 20.17 2.42 7.88
N VAL A 160 21.42 2.68 7.50
CA VAL A 160 22.57 1.84 7.89
C VAL A 160 22.84 1.90 9.40
N GLU A 161 22.71 3.06 10.03
CA GLU A 161 22.83 3.23 11.49
C GLU A 161 21.71 2.48 12.22
N ASP A 162 20.47 2.58 11.76
CA ASP A 162 19.34 1.83 12.30
C ASP A 162 19.61 0.32 12.20
N LYS A 163 20.09 -0.16 11.05
CA LYS A 163 20.46 -1.57 10.84
C LYS A 163 21.56 -2.00 11.82
N ASN A 164 22.62 -1.19 11.97
CA ASN A 164 23.70 -1.49 12.90
C ASN A 164 23.19 -1.55 14.36
N THR A 165 22.30 -0.64 14.74
CA THR A 165 21.69 -0.60 16.07
C THR A 165 20.84 -1.85 16.33
N PHE A 166 20.03 -2.26 15.35
CA PHE A 166 19.24 -3.49 15.42
C PHE A 166 20.13 -4.72 15.60
N ILE A 167 21.19 -4.85 14.79
CA ILE A 167 22.14 -5.97 14.89
C ILE A 167 22.87 -5.96 16.25
N ALA A 168 23.35 -4.79 16.69
CA ALA A 168 24.03 -4.65 17.97
C ALA A 168 23.14 -5.04 19.15
N SER A 169 21.84 -4.73 19.10
CA SER A 169 20.87 -5.13 20.14
C SER A 169 20.72 -6.65 20.30
N LYS A 170 21.18 -7.42 19.31
CA LYS A 170 21.06 -8.89 19.25
C LYS A 170 22.40 -9.61 19.19
N ALA A 171 23.51 -8.88 19.27
CA ALA A 171 24.86 -9.40 19.01
C ALA A 171 25.34 -10.45 20.02
N ASN A 172 24.76 -10.50 21.22
CA ASN A 172 25.12 -11.49 22.24
C ASN A 172 24.54 -12.88 21.96
N GLU A 173 23.46 -12.96 21.19
CA GLU A 173 22.69 -14.20 20.95
C GLU A 173 22.78 -14.64 19.49
N LEU A 174 22.85 -13.69 18.55
CA LEU A 174 22.72 -13.95 17.12
C LEU A 174 23.94 -13.46 16.33
N SER A 175 24.33 -14.25 15.33
CA SER A 175 25.38 -13.89 14.37
C SER A 175 24.75 -13.50 13.03
N PHE A 176 25.08 -12.31 12.54
CA PHE A 176 24.58 -11.81 11.26
C PHE A 176 25.63 -11.95 10.16
N THR A 177 25.22 -12.47 9.00
CA THR A 177 26.08 -12.56 7.83
C THR A 177 26.22 -11.17 7.19
N PRO A 178 27.45 -10.66 6.98
CA PRO A 178 27.67 -9.32 6.43
C PRO A 178 27.29 -9.23 4.95
N LEU A 179 27.14 -8.00 4.44
CA LEU A 179 26.93 -7.76 3.01
C LEU A 179 28.13 -8.25 2.20
N SER A 180 27.91 -9.22 1.31
CA SER A 180 28.92 -9.75 0.40
C SER A 180 28.66 -9.32 -1.04
N LEU A 181 29.72 -9.01 -1.79
CA LEU A 181 29.61 -8.87 -3.23
C LEU A 181 29.54 -10.25 -3.89
N ASN A 182 28.45 -10.54 -4.59
CA ASN A 182 28.38 -11.67 -5.50
C ASN A 182 29.30 -11.37 -6.69
N ARG A 183 30.43 -12.06 -6.77
CA ARG A 183 31.35 -11.92 -7.91
C ARG A 183 30.68 -12.42 -9.18
N ILE A 184 30.15 -11.50 -9.99
CA ILE A 184 29.64 -11.84 -11.31
C ILE A 184 30.84 -12.15 -12.22
N ARG A 185 31.06 -13.44 -12.53
CA ARG A 185 31.98 -13.85 -13.59
C ARG A 185 31.27 -13.66 -14.93
N LYS A 186 31.43 -12.51 -15.59
CA LYS A 186 31.05 -12.38 -17.00
C LYS A 186 32.07 -13.15 -17.87
N LYS A 187 31.60 -13.85 -18.90
CA LYS A 187 32.48 -14.38 -19.95
C LYS A 187 32.95 -13.18 -20.78
N LYS A 188 34.25 -12.89 -20.79
CA LYS A 188 34.82 -11.88 -21.70
C LYS A 188 34.66 -12.34 -23.14
N MET A 189 34.15 -11.46 -24.00
CA MET A 189 34.15 -11.71 -25.44
C MET A 189 35.55 -11.40 -26.01
N PRO A 190 36.02 -12.11 -27.05
CA PRO A 190 37.29 -11.80 -27.69
C PRO A 190 37.30 -10.34 -28.20
N GLY A 191 38.23 -9.52 -27.72
CA GLY A 191 38.39 -8.11 -28.12
C GLY A 191 37.97 -7.06 -27.08
N GLU A 192 37.33 -7.46 -25.96
CA GLU A 192 37.03 -6.53 -24.85
C GLU A 192 38.29 -6.24 -23.99
N ASN A 193 38.90 -5.07 -24.22
CA ASN A 193 40.08 -4.60 -23.47
C ASN A 193 39.74 -3.75 -22.23
N ILE A 194 38.48 -3.34 -22.06
CA ILE A 194 38.03 -2.53 -20.93
C ILE A 194 37.42 -3.46 -19.87
N ALA A 195 37.86 -3.32 -18.62
CA ALA A 195 37.17 -3.90 -17.48
C ALA A 195 36.06 -2.92 -17.05
N ASP A 196 34.80 -3.35 -17.04
CA ASP A 196 33.70 -2.58 -16.44
C ASP A 196 34.07 -2.23 -14.98
N GLU A 197 33.93 -0.96 -14.58
CA GLU A 197 34.14 -0.50 -13.20
C GLU A 197 33.05 -1.08 -12.29
N GLN A 198 33.29 -2.26 -11.71
CA GLN A 198 32.40 -2.82 -10.70
C GLN A 198 32.50 -2.01 -9.40
N ILE A 199 31.35 -1.70 -8.79
CA ILE A 199 31.32 -1.10 -7.46
C ILE A 199 31.91 -2.10 -6.45
N SER A 200 33.16 -1.84 -6.05
CA SER A 200 33.95 -2.69 -5.15
C SER A 200 33.47 -2.67 -3.69
N CYS A 201 32.69 -1.66 -3.31
CA CYS A 201 32.19 -1.51 -1.94
C CYS A 201 30.77 -2.12 -1.80
N PRO A 202 30.57 -3.16 -0.97
CA PRO A 202 29.26 -3.82 -0.81
C PRO A 202 28.14 -2.86 -0.43
N ILE A 203 28.41 -1.93 0.50
CA ILE A 203 27.41 -0.97 0.96
C ILE A 203 27.04 0.04 -0.13
N LYS A 204 28.01 0.47 -0.95
CA LYS A 204 27.75 1.37 -2.08
C LYS A 204 26.99 0.65 -3.19
N ASN A 205 27.32 -0.62 -3.43
CA ASN A 205 26.59 -1.45 -4.39
C ASN A 205 25.12 -1.59 -3.98
N PHE A 206 24.87 -1.89 -2.70
CA PHE A 206 23.52 -1.96 -2.16
C PHE A 206 22.79 -0.60 -2.22
N GLN A 207 23.48 0.50 -1.92
CA GLN A 207 22.91 1.85 -2.05
C GLN A 207 22.41 2.12 -3.47
N VAL A 208 23.23 1.83 -4.48
CA VAL A 208 22.92 2.16 -5.88
C VAL A 208 21.91 1.19 -6.48
N ASN A 209 22.14 -0.12 -6.34
CA ASN A 209 21.39 -1.15 -7.07
C ASN A 209 20.16 -1.66 -6.31
N THR A 210 19.98 -1.29 -5.04
CA THR A 210 18.85 -1.73 -4.23
C THR A 210 18.12 -0.54 -3.65
N TYR A 211 18.78 0.28 -2.83
CA TYR A 211 18.11 1.39 -2.16
C TYR A 211 17.52 2.40 -3.14
N TYR A 212 18.35 2.98 -4.00
CA TYR A 212 17.90 3.96 -4.98
C TYR A 212 16.92 3.37 -5.99
N THR A 213 17.12 2.13 -6.44
CA THR A 213 16.20 1.44 -7.34
C THR A 213 14.80 1.26 -6.74
N ILE A 214 14.69 0.82 -5.48
CA ILE A 214 13.41 0.65 -4.79
C ILE A 214 12.70 2.00 -4.65
N ILE A 215 13.41 3.02 -4.15
CA ILE A 215 12.82 4.35 -3.94
C ILE A 215 12.36 4.98 -5.26
N ASP A 216 13.13 4.84 -6.34
CA ASP A 216 12.76 5.37 -7.65
C ASP A 216 11.49 4.71 -8.18
N ILE A 217 11.36 3.38 -8.05
CA ILE A 217 10.18 2.67 -8.53
C ILE A 217 8.94 3.05 -7.71
N VAL A 218 9.05 3.11 -6.39
CA VAL A 218 7.94 3.59 -5.54
C VAL A 218 7.53 5.01 -5.93
N ASN A 219 8.51 5.89 -6.15
CA ASN A 219 8.23 7.26 -6.55
C ASN A 219 7.52 7.32 -7.90
N THR A 220 8.03 6.60 -8.90
CA THR A 220 7.40 6.51 -10.23
C THR A 220 5.96 5.99 -10.13
N GLN A 221 5.72 4.92 -9.36
CA GLN A 221 4.36 4.36 -9.21
C GLN A 221 3.37 5.36 -8.59
N ILE A 222 3.79 6.11 -7.57
CA ILE A 222 2.92 7.11 -6.93
C ILE A 222 2.69 8.29 -7.88
N VAL A 223 3.71 8.74 -8.61
CA VAL A 223 3.58 9.84 -9.59
C VAL A 223 2.69 9.44 -10.76
N GLU A 224 2.85 8.22 -11.30
CA GLU A 224 2.01 7.72 -12.40
C GLU A 224 0.54 7.64 -12.00
N GLN A 225 0.25 7.22 -10.77
CA GLN A 225 -1.12 7.15 -10.24
C GLN A 225 -1.72 8.52 -9.89
N PHE A 226 -0.92 9.46 -9.40
CA PHE A 226 -1.37 10.78 -8.92
C PHE A 226 -0.76 11.93 -9.73
N ASN A 227 -0.86 11.83 -11.05
CA ASN A 227 -0.34 12.84 -11.94
C ASN A 227 -1.20 14.12 -11.97
N ASP A 228 -0.61 15.21 -12.49
CA ASP A 228 -1.28 16.50 -12.65
C ASP A 228 -2.51 16.44 -13.60
N GLN A 229 -2.65 15.38 -14.40
CA GLN A 229 -3.82 15.18 -15.27
C GLN A 229 -5.04 14.58 -14.53
N SER A 230 -4.80 13.74 -13.52
CA SER A 230 -5.85 13.11 -12.71
C SER A 230 -6.31 13.99 -11.54
N THR A 231 -5.46 14.90 -11.07
CA THR A 231 -5.77 15.81 -9.96
C THR A 231 -6.98 16.73 -10.22
N PRO A 232 -7.13 17.37 -11.41
CA PRO A 232 -8.34 18.12 -11.76
C PRO A 232 -9.60 17.26 -11.76
N LEU A 233 -9.50 16.03 -12.27
CA LEU A 233 -10.61 15.08 -12.27
C LEU A 233 -11.03 14.73 -10.82
N TYR A 234 -10.08 14.49 -9.91
CA TYR A 234 -10.40 14.25 -8.49
C TYR A 234 -11.02 15.48 -7.81
N LYS A 235 -10.56 16.68 -8.13
CA LYS A 235 -11.18 17.92 -7.65
C LYS A 235 -12.63 18.01 -8.11
N ASP A 236 -12.93 17.64 -9.34
CA ASP A 236 -14.29 17.71 -9.87
C ASP A 236 -15.20 16.58 -9.37
N ILE A 237 -14.66 15.37 -9.18
CA ILE A 237 -15.38 14.27 -8.51
C ILE A 237 -15.78 14.69 -7.08
N SER A 238 -14.96 15.49 -6.41
CA SER A 238 -15.25 16.02 -5.07
C SER A 238 -16.50 16.90 -5.01
N LEU A 239 -16.86 17.53 -6.14
CA LEU A 239 -18.05 18.38 -6.23
C LEU A 239 -19.35 17.57 -6.15
N PHE A 240 -19.31 16.27 -6.45
CA PHE A 240 -20.46 15.36 -6.32
C PHE A 240 -20.65 14.81 -4.89
N GLN A 241 -19.81 15.20 -3.92
CA GLN A 241 -20.00 14.80 -2.53
C GLN A 241 -21.14 15.58 -1.89
N GLU A 242 -22.05 14.94 -1.15
CA GLU A 242 -23.19 15.58 -0.47
C GLU A 242 -22.77 16.77 0.39
N LYS A 243 -21.64 16.69 1.11
CA LYS A 243 -21.14 17.83 1.91
C LYS A 243 -20.81 19.06 1.05
N ARG A 244 -20.33 18.86 -0.17
CA ARG A 244 -20.04 19.92 -1.13
C ARG A 244 -21.30 20.36 -1.86
N LEU A 245 -22.18 19.43 -2.24
CA LEU A 245 -23.48 19.75 -2.82
C LEU A 245 -24.33 20.61 -1.87
N LYS A 246 -24.40 20.26 -0.58
CA LYS A 246 -25.08 21.06 0.46
C LYS A 246 -24.48 22.47 0.58
N LYS A 247 -23.14 22.59 0.62
CA LYS A 247 -22.46 23.91 0.65
C LYS A 247 -22.71 24.74 -0.61
N VAL A 248 -22.78 24.10 -1.78
CA VAL A 248 -23.07 24.76 -3.05
C VAL A 248 -24.52 25.22 -3.10
N ALA A 249 -25.46 24.42 -2.60
CA ALA A 249 -26.87 24.80 -2.47
C ALA A 249 -27.04 26.01 -1.53
N GLU A 250 -26.34 26.04 -0.40
CA GLU A 250 -26.44 27.14 0.57
C GLU A 250 -25.77 28.45 0.13
N GLN A 251 -24.68 28.39 -0.65
CA GLN A 251 -23.82 29.55 -0.93
C GLN A 251 -23.72 29.91 -2.42
N SER A 252 -24.31 29.11 -3.31
CA SER A 252 -24.33 29.25 -4.78
C SER A 252 -22.97 29.50 -5.43
N ASN A 253 -21.86 29.16 -4.74
CA ASN A 253 -20.51 29.48 -5.19
C ASN A 253 -19.78 28.21 -5.63
N LEU A 254 -19.80 27.97 -6.93
CA LEU A 254 -18.94 26.97 -7.58
C LEU A 254 -17.60 27.62 -7.99
N PRO A 255 -16.46 26.92 -7.84
CA PRO A 255 -15.20 27.40 -8.39
C PRO A 255 -15.30 27.66 -9.90
N THR A 256 -14.62 28.69 -10.39
CA THR A 256 -14.62 29.06 -11.83
C THR A 256 -14.00 28.01 -12.73
N ASP A 257 -13.28 27.04 -12.17
CA ASP A 257 -12.64 25.91 -12.87
C ASP A 257 -13.34 24.55 -12.60
N ALA A 258 -14.55 24.57 -12.02
CA ALA A 258 -15.30 23.37 -11.73
C ALA A 258 -15.66 22.55 -12.98
N PHE A 259 -15.42 21.24 -12.94
CA PHE A 259 -15.68 20.29 -14.04
C PHE A 259 -14.77 20.40 -15.26
N ASP A 260 -13.78 21.30 -15.25
CA ASP A 260 -12.81 21.43 -16.35
C ASP A 260 -11.93 20.17 -16.48
N GLY A 261 -11.62 19.51 -15.36
CA GLY A 261 -10.93 18.22 -15.33
C GLY A 261 -11.81 17.09 -15.88
N PHE A 262 -13.11 17.10 -15.57
CA PHE A 262 -14.07 16.17 -16.17
C PHE A 262 -14.15 16.34 -17.69
N GLU A 263 -14.19 17.57 -18.19
CA GLU A 263 -14.21 17.84 -19.64
C GLU A 263 -12.87 17.49 -20.30
N MET A 264 -11.74 17.72 -19.63
CA MET A 264 -10.42 17.35 -20.14
C MET A 264 -10.30 15.84 -20.40
N VAL A 265 -10.85 15.00 -19.51
CA VAL A 265 -10.73 13.53 -19.59
C VAL A 265 -11.92 12.90 -20.33
N TYR A 266 -13.13 13.39 -20.08
CA TYR A 266 -14.40 12.83 -20.55
C TYR A 266 -15.23 13.79 -21.41
N GLY A 267 -14.63 14.84 -21.98
CA GLY A 267 -15.29 15.85 -22.82
C GLY A 267 -16.05 15.32 -24.03
N LYS A 268 -15.78 14.07 -24.45
CA LYS A 268 -16.57 13.35 -25.46
C LYS A 268 -17.97 12.96 -24.97
N PHE A 269 -18.15 12.84 -23.66
CA PHE A 269 -19.37 12.35 -23.00
C PHE A 269 -20.05 13.43 -22.15
N VAL A 270 -19.26 14.33 -21.53
CA VAL A 270 -19.78 15.36 -20.62
C VAL A 270 -18.99 16.65 -20.78
N LYS A 271 -19.67 17.79 -20.97
CA LYS A 271 -19.06 19.13 -20.98
C LYS A 271 -19.15 19.79 -19.61
N ALA A 272 -18.16 20.60 -19.26
CA ALA A 272 -18.12 21.30 -17.97
C ALA A 272 -19.29 22.28 -17.84
N ASP A 273 -19.60 23.03 -18.90
CA ASP A 273 -20.70 23.99 -18.93
C ASP A 273 -22.06 23.32 -18.62
N ASP A 274 -22.29 22.11 -19.14
CA ASP A 274 -23.52 21.36 -18.89
C ASP A 274 -23.66 20.93 -17.43
N LEU A 275 -22.55 20.55 -16.79
CA LEU A 275 -22.53 20.17 -15.36
C LEU A 275 -22.73 21.39 -14.47
N ARG A 276 -22.03 22.49 -14.74
CA ARG A 276 -22.16 23.75 -13.99
C ARG A 276 -23.59 24.28 -14.01
N GLN A 277 -24.21 24.32 -15.20
CA GLN A 277 -25.58 24.81 -15.34
C GLN A 277 -26.62 23.91 -14.64
N LYS A 278 -26.40 22.59 -14.62
CA LYS A 278 -27.36 21.65 -14.07
C LYS A 278 -27.29 21.55 -12.54
N ILE A 279 -26.10 21.70 -11.95
CA ILE A 279 -25.95 21.76 -10.49
C ILE A 279 -26.60 23.02 -9.90
N HIS A 280 -26.56 24.15 -10.62
CA HIS A 280 -27.31 25.35 -10.25
C HIS A 280 -28.83 25.25 -10.49
N LYS A 281 -29.31 24.22 -11.19
CA LYS A 281 -30.74 23.98 -11.44
C LYS A 281 -31.35 22.91 -10.52
N THR A 282 -30.52 22.18 -9.78
CA THR A 282 -30.97 21.23 -8.75
C THR A 282 -31.46 21.91 -7.47
N ASP A 283 -31.44 23.24 -7.39
CA ASP A 283 -31.99 24.06 -6.31
C ASP A 283 -33.52 23.88 -6.10
N ASP A 284 -34.23 23.19 -7.01
CA ASP A 284 -35.68 22.93 -6.92
C ASP A 284 -36.06 21.52 -6.39
N ILE A 285 -35.10 20.68 -5.95
CA ILE A 285 -35.39 19.33 -5.44
C ILE A 285 -35.27 19.29 -3.92
N ASP A 286 -36.16 20.00 -3.23
CA ASP A 286 -36.16 20.15 -1.76
C ASP A 286 -37.19 19.29 -1.01
N GLU A 287 -37.92 18.39 -1.67
CA GLU A 287 -38.93 17.55 -1.00
C GLU A 287 -38.65 16.07 -1.24
N GLU A 288 -38.00 15.40 -0.26
CA GLU A 288 -38.10 13.96 0.09
C GLU A 288 -36.83 13.40 0.78
N ILE A 289 -36.22 14.17 1.70
CA ILE A 289 -35.23 13.62 2.64
C ILE A 289 -35.85 13.54 4.04
N GLU A 290 -36.97 12.82 4.18
CA GLU A 290 -37.34 12.27 5.48
C GLU A 290 -37.93 10.85 5.32
N THR A 291 -37.48 9.97 6.20
CA THR A 291 -38.00 8.61 6.51
C THR A 291 -37.45 7.42 5.71
N SER A 292 -36.47 6.73 6.30
CA SER A 292 -36.66 5.31 6.65
C SER A 292 -35.51 4.84 7.55
N ASP A 293 -35.68 5.08 8.84
CA ASP A 293 -34.97 4.33 9.88
C ASP A 293 -35.67 2.98 10.13
N ASN A 294 -34.84 2.01 10.51
CA ASN A 294 -35.14 0.76 11.24
C ASN A 294 -35.58 -0.48 10.44
N THR A 295 -34.63 -1.39 10.25
CA THR A 295 -34.80 -2.78 10.72
C THR A 295 -33.50 -3.28 11.33
N GLU A 296 -33.48 -3.42 12.66
CA GLU A 296 -32.48 -4.19 13.41
C GLU A 296 -32.50 -5.65 12.93
N ASN A 297 -31.32 -6.20 12.66
CA ASN A 297 -31.07 -7.64 12.71
C ASN A 297 -29.70 -7.84 13.34
N ASP A 298 -29.65 -8.74 14.33
CA ASP A 298 -28.46 -9.11 15.10
C ASP A 298 -27.31 -9.55 14.18
N ILE A 299 -26.21 -8.78 14.20
CA ILE A 299 -24.96 -9.08 13.48
C ILE A 299 -23.79 -8.98 14.46
N ASP A 300 -22.90 -9.97 14.37
CA ASP A 300 -21.70 -10.16 15.18
C ASP A 300 -20.73 -8.95 15.09
N PRO A 301 -20.08 -8.49 16.19
CA PRO A 301 -19.33 -7.22 16.21
C PRO A 301 -18.09 -7.16 15.31
N GLU A 302 -17.61 -8.28 14.76
CA GLU A 302 -16.47 -8.33 13.83
C GLU A 302 -16.87 -8.26 12.34
N ASP A 303 -18.16 -8.44 12.00
CA ASP A 303 -18.69 -8.23 10.65
C ASP A 303 -19.25 -6.80 10.42
N LEU A 304 -19.26 -5.98 11.48
CA LEU A 304 -19.79 -4.61 11.46
C LEU A 304 -18.94 -3.65 10.61
N ASP A 305 -17.68 -3.99 10.32
CA ASP A 305 -16.76 -3.14 9.54
C ASP A 305 -16.91 -3.31 8.01
N LEU A 306 -17.72 -4.28 7.57
CA LEU A 306 -17.95 -4.57 6.14
C LEU A 306 -19.34 -4.17 5.64
N ALA A 307 -20.30 -3.89 6.52
CA ALA A 307 -21.72 -3.76 6.14
C ALA A 307 -22.28 -2.32 6.07
N THR A 308 -21.52 -1.26 6.38
CA THR A 308 -22.01 0.13 6.30
C THR A 308 -21.29 1.03 5.27
N ASN A 309 -20.52 0.45 4.34
CA ASN A 309 -19.64 1.18 3.41
C ASN A 309 -20.28 1.68 2.10
N GLN A 310 -21.58 2.03 2.08
CA GLN A 310 -22.19 2.66 0.90
C GLN A 310 -21.86 4.15 0.87
N GLY A 311 -20.83 4.50 0.10
CA GLY A 311 -20.29 5.85 0.00
C GLY A 311 -21.30 6.91 -0.43
N ASN A 312 -20.96 8.17 -0.13
CA ASN A 312 -21.77 9.36 -0.37
C ASN A 312 -22.19 9.53 -1.86
N ILE A 313 -21.26 9.29 -2.81
CA ILE A 313 -21.55 9.33 -4.26
C ILE A 313 -22.50 8.19 -4.69
N SER A 314 -22.40 7.01 -4.06
CA SER A 314 -23.33 5.90 -4.29
C SER A 314 -24.73 6.26 -3.79
N THR A 315 -24.81 6.99 -2.67
CA THR A 315 -26.07 7.52 -2.13
C THR A 315 -26.68 8.55 -3.08
N VAL A 316 -25.89 9.53 -3.55
CA VAL A 316 -26.33 10.52 -4.56
C VAL A 316 -26.77 9.83 -5.86
N PHE A 317 -26.04 8.83 -6.34
CA PHE A 317 -26.43 8.06 -7.52
C PHE A 317 -27.72 7.26 -7.31
N LYS A 318 -27.90 6.62 -6.14
CA LYS A 318 -29.14 5.90 -5.80
C LYS A 318 -30.33 6.84 -5.80
N VAL A 319 -30.20 8.02 -5.20
CA VAL A 319 -31.24 9.07 -5.23
C VAL A 319 -31.53 9.51 -6.67
N CYS A 320 -30.50 9.73 -7.50
CA CYS A 320 -30.70 10.06 -8.91
C CYS A 320 -31.38 8.93 -9.71
N HIS A 321 -31.12 7.68 -9.37
CA HIS A 321 -31.70 6.52 -10.04
C HIS A 321 -33.13 6.23 -9.59
N GLN A 322 -33.43 6.40 -8.29
CA GLN A 322 -34.77 6.19 -7.72
C GLN A 322 -35.77 7.26 -8.16
N ASN A 323 -35.31 8.48 -8.43
CA ASN A 323 -36.13 9.61 -8.83
C ASN A 323 -36.19 9.85 -10.36
N ASP A 324 -35.79 8.86 -11.18
CA ASP A 324 -35.75 8.96 -12.66
C ASP A 324 -35.03 10.21 -13.21
N LEU A 325 -34.10 10.78 -12.44
CA LEU A 325 -33.35 12.01 -12.79
C LEU A 325 -32.40 11.82 -13.98
N LYS A 326 -32.31 10.60 -14.53
CA LYS A 326 -31.61 10.29 -15.77
C LYS A 326 -32.19 11.06 -16.97
N GLU A 327 -33.52 11.24 -17.03
CA GLU A 327 -34.16 11.95 -18.14
C GLU A 327 -34.04 13.48 -17.99
N VAL A 328 -33.99 13.96 -16.75
CA VAL A 328 -33.93 15.40 -16.42
C VAL A 328 -32.48 15.92 -16.45
N PHE A 329 -31.53 15.17 -15.91
CA PHE A 329 -30.12 15.54 -15.80
C PHE A 329 -29.17 14.46 -16.34
N PRO A 330 -29.23 14.14 -17.65
CA PRO A 330 -28.45 13.06 -18.25
C PRO A 330 -26.92 13.25 -18.11
N SER A 331 -26.43 14.49 -18.13
CA SER A 331 -25.01 14.80 -17.97
C SER A 331 -24.50 14.51 -16.55
N ILE A 332 -25.31 14.81 -15.52
CA ILE A 332 -24.98 14.51 -14.11
C ILE A 332 -25.05 13.01 -13.89
N TYR A 333 -26.07 12.34 -14.43
CA TYR A 333 -26.20 10.89 -14.34
C TYR A 333 -25.01 10.16 -14.98
N ILE A 334 -24.57 10.58 -16.17
CA ILE A 334 -23.38 10.03 -16.83
C ILE A 334 -22.12 10.31 -16.02
N ALA A 335 -21.95 11.53 -15.47
CA ALA A 335 -20.80 11.86 -14.63
C ALA A 335 -20.76 11.00 -13.34
N LEU A 336 -21.90 10.77 -12.68
CA LEU A 336 -22.01 9.88 -11.51
C LEU A 336 -21.72 8.42 -11.86
N CYS A 337 -22.19 7.93 -13.01
CA CYS A 337 -21.82 6.61 -13.52
C CYS A 337 -20.31 6.51 -13.72
N ILE A 338 -19.69 7.52 -14.36
CA ILE A 338 -18.24 7.57 -14.57
C ILE A 338 -17.52 7.58 -13.23
N CYS A 339 -17.95 8.40 -12.27
CA CYS A 339 -17.42 8.42 -10.90
C CYS A 339 -17.43 7.02 -10.28
N LEU A 340 -18.58 6.33 -10.30
CA LEU A 340 -18.74 5.00 -9.70
C LEU A 340 -17.94 3.89 -10.40
N THR A 341 -17.55 4.10 -11.66
CA THR A 341 -16.68 3.19 -12.41
C THR A 341 -15.19 3.52 -12.30
N LEU A 342 -14.84 4.69 -11.76
CA LEU A 342 -13.45 5.07 -11.51
C LEU A 342 -12.93 4.33 -10.26
N PRO A 343 -11.66 3.85 -10.27
CA PRO A 343 -11.06 3.10 -9.16
C PRO A 343 -11.08 3.83 -7.81
N VAL A 344 -11.30 5.15 -7.84
CA VAL A 344 -11.25 6.03 -6.66
C VAL A 344 -12.60 6.12 -5.93
N SER A 345 -13.70 5.64 -6.53
CA SER A 345 -15.00 5.54 -5.85
C SER A 345 -15.71 4.19 -5.99
N SER A 346 -15.22 3.29 -6.84
CA SER A 346 -15.61 1.89 -6.76
C SER A 346 -14.97 1.25 -5.52
N SER A 347 -15.76 1.18 -4.45
CA SER A 347 -15.57 0.20 -3.38
C SER A 347 -15.79 -1.20 -3.97
N SER A 348 -14.81 -1.69 -4.72
CA SER A 348 -14.67 -3.08 -5.16
C SER A 348 -13.18 -3.47 -5.08
N PRO A 349 -12.84 -4.72 -4.71
CA PRO A 349 -11.63 -5.06 -3.95
C PRO A 349 -10.31 -5.15 -4.74
N GLU A 350 -10.22 -4.48 -5.89
CA GLU A 350 -9.26 -4.81 -6.95
C GLU A 350 -8.64 -3.57 -7.58
N GLU A 351 -7.72 -2.92 -6.86
CA GLU A 351 -6.50 -2.33 -7.42
C GLU A 351 -5.68 -1.75 -6.25
N PRO A 352 -4.51 -2.32 -5.91
CA PRO A 352 -3.73 -1.79 -4.81
C PRO A 352 -2.94 -0.57 -5.24
N PHE A 353 -2.71 0.27 -4.24
CA PHE A 353 -1.96 1.52 -4.29
C PHE A 353 -0.57 1.50 -4.96
N LEU A 354 0.04 0.34 -5.20
CA LEU A 354 1.45 0.21 -5.59
C LEU A 354 1.79 -1.06 -6.43
N ASN A 355 0.84 -1.69 -7.14
CA ASN A 355 1.19 -2.84 -8.02
C ASN A 355 2.03 -2.44 -9.24
#